data_AF-A0AAW2UXS9-F1
#
_entry.id   AF-A0AAW2UXS9-F1
#
_cell.length_a   1.000
_cell.length_b   1.000
_cell.length_c   1.000
_cell.angle_alpha   90.00
_cell.angle_beta   90.00
_cell.angle_gamma   90.00
#
_symmetry.space_group_name_H-M   'P 1'
#
loop_
_entity.id
_entity.type
_entity.pdbx_description
1 polymer ?
#
loop_
_entity_poly.entity_id
_entity_poly.type
_entity_poly.pdbx_seq_one_letter_code
_entity_poly.pdbx_strand_id
1 'polypeptide(L)'
;MIQNIFSSLAAAIFRGMESGDDKAVWLMQALLHSVPVGKLVVLDLYAEVKPVWATSEQFYGVPYIWLVLGCQWKASSRILSFMILCLKWHFGRTELTSRTKTEMLLWHSQMLILIRFLLHLCCHYRETIATLITKVQGELFINKQAIPTHPHLWYSTSEVIRALQLFIASGDQLSESNTFSYDLVDLTRQALAKYANQLFVKVVEAYQLGDLHAVTHRSQKFLSLVEDLDTLLACHDGFLLGPWLESAKQLAQNDEQKKQFEWNARTQITMWFDNTEEEASLLRDYGNKYWSGLLRDYYGPRAAIYFKFLIQSLERSDGFRLRQWRREWVKLTNEWQNGSNIFPTKSAGDALNVSRRLYKKYLEEPDSHDF
;
A
#
# COMPACT_ATOMS: atom_id res chain seq x y z
N MET A 1 22.86 -6.88 33.56
CA MET A 1 23.53 -7.86 32.66
C MET A 1 23.18 -7.60 31.19
N ILE A 2 21.90 -7.56 30.81
CA ILE A 2 21.46 -7.33 29.41
C ILE A 2 21.85 -5.93 28.87
N GLN A 3 21.65 -4.85 29.65
CA GLN A 3 22.07 -3.49 29.24
C GLN A 3 23.59 -3.35 29.00
N ASN A 4 24.42 -4.12 29.70
CA ASN A 4 25.87 -4.09 29.54
C ASN A 4 26.33 -4.76 28.22
N ILE A 5 25.60 -5.78 27.76
CA ILE A 5 25.89 -6.48 26.49
C ILE A 5 25.53 -5.59 25.30
N PHE A 6 24.36 -4.94 25.35
CA PHE A 6 23.99 -4.01 24.28
C PHE A 6 24.93 -2.80 24.23
N SER A 7 25.37 -2.33 25.40
CA SER A 7 26.26 -1.18 25.45
C SER A 7 27.67 -1.48 24.93
N SER A 8 28.20 -2.67 25.22
CA SER A 8 29.50 -3.07 24.71
C SER A 8 29.49 -3.27 23.19
N LEU A 9 28.38 -3.78 22.63
CA LEU A 9 28.21 -3.98 21.20
C LEU A 9 28.18 -2.65 20.43
N ALA A 10 27.36 -1.69 20.84
CA ALA A 10 27.30 -0.39 20.17
C ALA A 10 28.62 0.38 20.27
N ALA A 11 29.30 0.30 21.42
CA ALA A 11 30.62 0.89 21.57
C ALA A 11 31.66 0.23 20.66
N ALA A 12 31.58 -1.08 20.44
CA ALA A 12 32.47 -1.80 19.51
C ALA A 12 32.22 -1.38 18.06
N ILE A 13 30.95 -1.26 17.64
CA ILE A 13 30.58 -0.78 16.31
C ILE A 13 31.11 0.65 16.09
N PHE A 14 30.87 1.55 17.05
CA PHE A 14 31.33 2.93 16.94
C PHE A 14 32.85 3.06 16.88
N ARG A 15 33.60 2.29 17.71
CA ARG A 15 35.07 2.23 17.60
C ARG A 15 35.56 1.75 16.23
N GLY A 16 34.84 0.80 15.63
CA GLY A 16 35.10 0.36 14.25
C GLY A 16 34.95 1.51 13.26
N MET A 17 33.87 2.29 13.35
CA MET A 17 33.65 3.47 12.51
C MET A 17 34.75 4.53 12.72
N GLU A 18 35.08 4.84 13.96
CA GLU A 18 36.08 5.85 14.33
C GLU A 18 37.50 5.46 13.87
N SER A 19 37.81 4.17 13.79
CA SER A 19 39.08 3.69 13.24
C SER A 19 39.24 3.96 11.75
N GLY A 20 38.13 4.11 11.01
CA GLY A 20 38.13 4.47 9.58
C GLY A 20 37.97 5.97 9.32
N ASP A 21 37.29 6.70 10.22
CA ASP A 21 37.05 8.14 10.15
C ASP A 21 36.93 8.74 11.56
N ASP A 22 37.91 9.55 11.96
CA ASP A 22 37.96 10.21 13.28
C ASP A 22 36.80 11.22 13.50
N LYS A 23 36.14 11.63 12.42
CA LYS A 23 34.97 12.51 12.42
C LYS A 23 33.65 11.77 12.27
N ALA A 24 33.65 10.43 12.22
CA ALA A 24 32.45 9.62 12.06
C ALA A 24 31.33 10.03 13.02
N VAL A 25 30.11 10.16 12.48
CA VAL A 25 28.87 10.34 13.25
C VAL A 25 27.97 9.15 12.93
N TRP A 26 27.49 8.49 13.97
CA TRP A 26 26.58 7.35 13.80
C TRP A 26 25.14 7.83 13.69
N LEU A 27 24.49 7.50 12.58
CA LEU A 27 23.05 7.66 12.39
C LEU A 27 22.36 6.34 12.75
N MET A 28 21.56 6.30 13.81
CA MET A 28 21.01 5.04 14.34
C MET A 28 19.51 5.10 14.65
N GLN A 29 18.86 3.94 14.51
CA GLN A 29 17.55 3.63 15.06
C GLN A 29 17.71 2.93 16.43
N ALA A 30 17.98 3.75 17.46
CA ALA A 30 18.01 3.47 18.90
C ALA A 30 19.03 2.45 19.50
N LEU A 31 20.08 3.02 20.12
CA LEU A 31 20.79 2.55 21.33
C LEU A 31 21.66 3.72 21.88
N LEU A 32 21.26 4.38 22.98
CA LEU A 32 21.65 5.79 23.18
C LEU A 32 22.91 6.02 24.03
N HIS A 33 23.25 5.10 24.93
CA HIS A 33 24.20 5.36 26.02
C HIS A 33 25.65 4.92 25.74
N SER A 34 25.92 4.40 24.54
CA SER A 34 27.19 3.70 24.22
C SER A 34 28.07 4.43 23.22
N VAL A 35 27.59 5.58 22.75
CA VAL A 35 28.25 6.44 21.77
C VAL A 35 28.50 7.79 22.43
N PRO A 36 29.69 8.40 22.27
CA PRO A 36 29.97 9.72 22.82
C PRO A 36 28.94 10.77 22.41
N VAL A 37 28.67 11.72 23.31
CA VAL A 37 27.75 12.83 23.06
C VAL A 37 28.21 13.63 21.84
N GLY A 38 27.29 13.95 20.93
CA GLY A 38 27.58 14.68 19.69
C GLY A 38 28.07 13.81 18.52
N LYS A 39 28.30 12.50 18.76
CA LYS A 39 28.68 11.52 17.73
C LYS A 39 27.55 10.58 17.33
N LEU A 40 26.34 10.82 17.85
CA LEU A 40 25.13 10.05 17.55
C LEU A 40 24.00 11.00 17.17
N VAL A 41 23.32 10.67 16.07
CA VAL A 41 22.04 11.27 15.70
C VAL A 41 21.01 10.15 15.57
N VAL A 42 19.85 10.32 16.21
CA VAL A 42 18.78 9.32 16.20
C VAL A 42 17.74 9.65 15.13
N LEU A 43 17.31 8.65 14.38
CA LEU A 43 16.15 8.79 13.49
C LEU A 43 14.89 8.32 14.22
N ASP A 44 13.99 9.24 14.58
CA ASP A 44 12.66 8.89 15.08
C ASP A 44 11.72 8.67 13.89
N LEU A 45 11.71 7.42 13.40
CA LEU A 45 11.16 7.06 12.09
C LEU A 45 9.64 7.17 11.96
N TYR A 46 8.89 6.89 13.02
CA TYR A 46 7.43 6.78 12.99
C TYR A 46 6.78 7.80 13.90
N ALA A 47 7.38 8.99 13.93
CA ALA A 47 7.16 9.95 14.98
C ALA A 47 5.83 10.72 14.83
N GLU A 48 5.14 10.54 13.71
CA GLU A 48 3.77 11.03 13.48
C GLU A 48 2.69 10.16 14.13
N VAL A 49 2.99 8.88 14.42
CA VAL A 49 2.04 7.95 15.08
C VAL A 49 2.55 7.46 16.43
N LYS A 50 3.82 7.06 16.52
CA LYS A 50 4.46 6.57 17.75
C LYS A 50 5.78 7.33 17.99
N PRO A 51 5.72 8.60 18.40
CA PRO A 51 6.91 9.39 18.71
C PRO A 51 7.69 8.80 19.88
N VAL A 52 8.87 8.24 19.60
CA VAL A 52 9.75 7.70 20.65
C VAL A 52 10.41 8.84 21.41
N TRP A 53 10.67 9.98 20.77
CA TRP A 53 11.22 11.18 21.42
C TRP A 53 10.36 11.65 22.62
N ALA A 54 9.04 11.48 22.52
CA ALA A 54 8.09 11.92 23.54
C ALA A 54 8.13 11.04 24.80
N THR A 55 8.48 9.76 24.66
CA THR A 55 8.53 8.79 25.77
C THR A 55 9.94 8.49 26.27
N SER A 56 10.98 9.08 25.66
CA SER A 56 12.39 8.81 25.94
C SER A 56 13.17 10.02 26.48
N GLU A 57 12.46 10.99 27.07
CA GLU A 57 13.06 12.26 27.55
C GLU A 57 13.90 12.94 26.44
N GLN A 58 13.38 12.97 25.20
CA GLN A 58 14.11 13.45 24.03
C GLN A 58 15.41 12.67 23.77
N PHE A 59 15.32 11.34 23.82
CA PHE A 59 16.46 10.42 23.68
C PHE A 59 17.61 10.72 24.65
N TYR A 60 17.29 11.10 25.90
CA TYR A 60 18.26 11.43 26.96
C TYR A 60 19.30 12.48 26.53
N GLY A 61 18.89 13.46 25.71
CA GLY A 61 19.75 14.55 25.24
C GLY A 61 20.56 14.24 23.98
N VAL A 62 20.38 13.07 23.36
CA VAL A 62 20.98 12.76 22.05
C VAL A 62 20.22 13.50 20.94
N PRO A 63 20.91 14.19 20.01
CA PRO A 63 20.26 14.82 18.85
C PRO A 63 19.43 13.83 18.04
N TYR A 64 18.26 14.25 17.56
CA TYR A 64 17.39 13.38 16.76
C TYR A 64 16.70 14.13 15.63
N ILE A 65 16.31 13.37 14.59
CA ILE A 65 15.54 13.84 13.44
C ILE A 65 14.15 13.23 13.54
N TRP A 66 13.13 14.09 13.58
CA TRP A 66 11.73 13.70 13.54
C TRP A 66 11.34 13.40 12.09
N LEU A 67 10.95 12.16 11.82
CA LEU A 67 10.56 11.71 10.49
C LEU A 67 9.09 11.33 10.47
N VAL A 68 8.41 11.74 9.39
CA VAL A 68 7.11 11.21 9.00
C VAL A 68 7.37 9.99 8.15
N LEU A 69 6.96 8.81 8.61
CA LEU A 69 7.07 7.60 7.79
C LEU A 69 6.06 7.67 6.63
N GLY A 70 4.82 8.09 6.91
CA GLY A 70 3.80 8.51 5.93
C GLY A 70 3.23 7.42 5.00
N CYS A 71 4.02 6.38 4.68
CA CYS A 71 3.70 5.27 3.80
C CYS A 71 4.65 4.10 4.09
N GLN A 72 4.14 2.97 4.59
CA GLN A 72 4.90 1.71 4.56
C GLN A 72 4.83 1.16 3.11
N TRP A 73 5.91 1.32 2.34
CA TRP A 73 6.12 0.73 1.00
C TRP A 73 5.20 1.19 -0.16
N LYS A 74 4.63 2.40 -0.08
CA LYS A 74 3.88 3.09 -1.17
C LYS A 74 2.86 2.18 -1.86
N ALA A 75 1.74 1.84 -1.21
CA ALA A 75 0.76 0.88 -1.74
C ALA A 75 -0.03 1.35 -2.99
N SER A 76 0.02 2.63 -3.37
CA SER A 76 -0.82 3.13 -4.48
C SER A 76 -0.29 4.34 -5.27
N SER A 77 0.70 5.10 -4.79
CA SER A 77 1.06 6.40 -5.38
C SER A 77 2.56 6.58 -5.67
N ARG A 78 2.89 7.17 -6.83
CA ARG A 78 4.24 7.72 -7.12
C ARG A 78 4.46 9.09 -6.45
N ILE A 79 3.38 9.81 -6.12
CA ILE A 79 3.42 11.17 -5.60
C ILE A 79 3.12 11.17 -4.09
N LEU A 80 4.20 11.08 -3.29
CA LEU A 80 4.49 11.91 -2.10
C LEU A 80 5.74 11.31 -1.43
N SER A 81 6.90 11.46 -2.06
CA SER A 81 8.15 11.53 -1.30
C SER A 81 8.37 12.98 -0.89
N PHE A 82 7.45 13.54 -0.11
CA PHE A 82 7.89 14.55 0.85
C PHE A 82 8.20 13.77 2.12
N MET A 83 9.47 13.40 2.27
CA MET A 83 10.03 13.32 3.60
C MET A 83 9.95 14.77 4.11
N ILE A 84 8.84 15.13 4.76
CA ILE A 84 8.78 16.39 5.50
C ILE A 84 9.74 16.18 6.66
N LEU A 85 10.99 16.55 6.42
CA LEU A 85 11.98 16.82 7.44
C LEU A 85 11.46 18.03 8.21
N CYS A 86 10.59 17.79 9.18
CA CYS A 86 10.47 18.72 10.29
C CYS A 86 11.72 18.51 11.15
N LEU A 87 12.82 19.15 10.74
CA LEU A 87 14.02 19.32 11.55
C LEU A 87 13.64 20.14 12.78
N LYS A 88 13.18 19.46 13.82
CA LYS A 88 13.12 20.04 15.15
C LYS A 88 14.51 19.87 15.76
N TRP A 89 15.42 20.74 15.37
CA TRP A 89 16.79 20.74 15.86
C TRP A 89 16.81 21.39 17.25
N HIS A 90 17.07 20.60 18.30
CA HIS A 90 17.29 21.14 19.63
C HIS A 90 18.80 21.10 19.92
N PHE A 91 19.50 22.19 19.59
CA PHE A 91 20.74 22.52 20.28
C PHE A 91 20.36 23.47 21.41
N GLY A 92 20.70 23.13 22.64
CA GLY A 92 20.50 23.99 23.80
C GLY A 92 21.38 25.25 23.72
N ARG A 93 21.01 26.22 22.88
CA ARG A 93 21.40 27.62 22.98
C ARG A 93 20.24 28.52 22.53
N THR A 94 19.92 29.45 23.42
CA THR A 94 19.05 30.60 23.22
C THR A 94 19.54 31.46 22.05
N GLU A 95 18.85 31.41 20.91
CA GLU A 95 18.60 32.55 20.01
C GLU A 95 17.71 32.07 18.85
N LEU A 96 16.41 32.35 18.94
CA LEU A 96 15.47 32.15 17.85
C LEU A 96 15.64 33.32 16.86
N THR A 97 16.26 33.07 15.70
CA THR A 97 16.03 33.92 14.54
C THR A 97 14.63 33.65 13.99
N SER A 98 13.97 34.75 13.63
CA SER A 98 12.54 34.91 13.45
C SER A 98 11.92 34.07 12.33
N ARG A 99 11.05 33.11 12.70
CA ARG A 99 9.69 32.96 12.14
C ARG A 99 8.76 32.59 13.29
N THR A 100 7.77 33.43 13.55
CA THR A 100 6.87 33.36 14.69
C THR A 100 6.01 32.10 14.63
N LYS A 101 5.79 31.46 15.79
CA LYS A 101 4.98 30.25 15.99
C LYS A 101 3.61 30.30 15.28
N THR A 102 3.05 31.50 15.09
CA THR A 102 1.71 31.72 14.52
C THR A 102 1.62 31.50 13.01
N GLU A 103 2.63 31.91 12.23
CA GLU A 103 2.67 31.63 10.78
C GLU A 103 2.97 30.16 10.51
N MET A 104 3.82 29.55 11.33
CA MET A 104 4.09 28.12 11.27
C MET A 104 2.84 27.30 11.66
N LEU A 105 2.02 27.76 12.61
CA LEU A 105 0.74 27.14 12.99
C LEU A 105 -0.36 27.31 11.93
N LEU A 106 -0.41 28.43 11.20
CA LEU A 106 -1.38 28.63 10.12
C LEU A 106 -1.02 27.76 8.89
N TRP A 107 0.26 27.73 8.50
CA TRP A 107 0.78 26.83 7.48
C TRP A 107 0.66 25.37 7.92
N HIS A 108 0.95 25.06 9.18
CA HIS A 108 0.68 23.74 9.75
C HIS A 108 -0.80 23.43 9.74
N SER A 109 -1.73 24.34 10.02
CA SER A 109 -3.16 23.99 10.09
C SER A 109 -3.74 23.70 8.71
N GLN A 110 -3.45 24.51 7.69
CA GLN A 110 -3.98 24.29 6.33
C GLN A 110 -3.23 23.17 5.60
N MET A 111 -1.89 23.13 5.74
CA MET A 111 -1.09 22.08 5.13
C MET A 111 -1.22 20.77 5.91
N LEU A 112 -1.32 20.72 7.25
CA LEU A 112 -1.65 19.49 7.99
C LEU A 112 -3.10 19.07 7.82
N ILE A 113 -4.06 19.93 7.48
CA ILE A 113 -5.40 19.42 7.12
C ILE A 113 -5.32 18.72 5.77
N LEU A 114 -4.68 19.32 4.76
CA LEU A 114 -4.47 18.67 3.46
C LEU A 114 -3.57 17.42 3.58
N ILE A 115 -2.48 17.52 4.33
CA ILE A 115 -1.50 16.47 4.58
C ILE A 115 -2.05 15.44 5.56
N ARG A 116 -2.87 15.75 6.56
CA ARG A 116 -3.54 14.71 7.38
C ARG A 116 -4.63 14.05 6.59
N PHE A 117 -5.36 14.75 5.74
CA PHE A 117 -6.33 14.14 4.85
C PHE A 117 -5.61 13.17 3.88
N LEU A 118 -4.57 13.65 3.18
CA LEU A 118 -3.78 12.88 2.22
C LEU A 118 -2.86 11.81 2.85
N LEU A 119 -2.20 12.09 3.99
CA LEU A 119 -1.38 11.13 4.73
C LEU A 119 -2.22 10.15 5.53
N HIS A 120 -3.39 10.49 6.08
CA HIS A 120 -4.22 9.48 6.73
C HIS A 120 -4.90 8.58 5.68
N LEU A 121 -5.29 9.11 4.52
CA LEU A 121 -5.62 8.29 3.37
C LEU A 121 -4.45 7.33 3.08
N CYS A 122 -3.21 7.83 2.90
CA CYS A 122 -2.02 7.04 2.54
C CYS A 122 -1.48 6.05 3.63
N CYS A 123 -1.48 6.43 4.91
CA CYS A 123 -0.78 5.72 6.01
C CYS A 123 -1.39 4.38 6.41
N HIS A 124 -2.64 4.10 6.03
CA HIS A 124 -3.37 2.90 6.44
C HIS A 124 -4.11 2.21 5.29
N TYR A 125 -3.56 2.28 4.06
CA TYR A 125 -3.93 1.44 2.90
C TYR A 125 -3.61 -0.06 3.10
N ARG A 126 -3.98 -0.64 4.25
CA ARG A 126 -3.94 -2.09 4.53
C ARG A 126 -5.15 -2.85 3.96
N GLU A 127 -5.93 -2.21 3.10
CA GLU A 127 -7.19 -2.73 2.56
C GLU A 127 -7.25 -2.56 1.05
N THR A 128 -6.16 -2.94 0.40
CA THR A 128 -6.12 -3.12 -1.05
C THR A 128 -6.91 -4.37 -1.43
N ILE A 129 -7.47 -4.44 -2.65
CA ILE A 129 -8.01 -5.68 -3.23
C ILE A 129 -6.98 -6.80 -3.10
N ALA A 130 -5.69 -6.49 -3.29
CA ALA A 130 -4.58 -7.37 -3.01
C ALA A 130 -4.57 -7.93 -1.57
N THR A 131 -4.78 -7.06 -0.57
CA THR A 131 -4.83 -7.46 0.84
C THR A 131 -6.13 -8.20 1.17
N LEU A 132 -7.26 -7.84 0.56
CA LEU A 132 -8.55 -8.48 0.76
C LEU A 132 -8.56 -9.92 0.23
N ILE A 133 -8.10 -10.10 -1.01
CA ILE A 133 -7.83 -11.40 -1.61
C ILE A 133 -6.97 -12.19 -0.62
N THR A 134 -5.85 -11.64 -0.13
CA THR A 134 -4.86 -12.42 0.64
C THR A 134 -5.23 -12.69 2.11
N LYS A 135 -5.86 -11.75 2.82
CA LYS A 135 -6.25 -11.90 4.24
C LYS A 135 -7.47 -12.79 4.39
N VAL A 136 -8.51 -12.53 3.60
CA VAL A 136 -9.79 -13.23 3.74
C VAL A 136 -9.68 -14.67 3.23
N GLN A 137 -8.80 -14.92 2.25
CA GLN A 137 -8.41 -16.26 1.83
C GLN A 137 -7.74 -17.11 2.91
N GLY A 138 -7.11 -16.52 3.92
CA GLY A 138 -6.48 -17.28 5.01
C GLY A 138 -7.45 -17.63 6.14
N GLU A 139 -8.24 -16.66 6.56
CA GLU A 139 -9.08 -16.74 7.77
C GLU A 139 -10.35 -17.58 7.56
N LEU A 140 -10.98 -17.53 6.38
CA LEU A 140 -12.20 -18.30 6.09
C LEU A 140 -12.03 -19.81 6.07
N PHE A 141 -10.82 -20.30 5.78
CA PHE A 141 -10.58 -21.75 5.70
C PHE A 141 -10.18 -22.37 7.03
N ILE A 142 -9.75 -21.57 7.99
CA ILE A 142 -9.45 -22.07 9.33
C ILE A 142 -10.76 -22.32 10.11
N ASN A 143 -11.83 -21.59 9.80
CA ASN A 143 -13.11 -21.78 10.46
C ASN A 143 -14.28 -21.46 9.51
N LYS A 144 -15.12 -22.46 9.18
CA LYS A 144 -16.39 -22.24 8.43
C LYS A 144 -17.34 -21.27 9.15
N GLN A 145 -17.14 -21.04 10.46
CA GLN A 145 -17.85 -20.07 11.28
C GLN A 145 -17.07 -18.75 11.44
N ALA A 146 -15.97 -18.54 10.72
CA ALA A 146 -15.26 -17.27 10.73
C ALA A 146 -16.22 -16.19 10.22
N ILE A 147 -16.56 -15.27 11.12
CA ILE A 147 -17.29 -14.04 10.78
C ILE A 147 -16.40 -13.29 9.79
N PRO A 148 -16.94 -12.85 8.64
CA PRO A 148 -16.21 -11.96 7.74
C PRO A 148 -15.67 -10.78 8.55
N THR A 149 -14.36 -10.69 8.71
CA THR A 149 -13.74 -9.60 9.46
C THR A 149 -13.90 -8.34 8.62
N HIS A 150 -14.86 -7.49 8.98
CA HIS A 150 -14.97 -6.17 8.38
C HIS A 150 -13.67 -5.42 8.70
N PRO A 151 -12.94 -4.96 7.69
CA PRO A 151 -11.67 -4.33 7.95
C PRO A 151 -11.94 -2.97 8.60
N HIS A 152 -11.22 -2.66 9.68
CA HIS A 152 -11.48 -1.48 10.50
C HIS A 152 -11.16 -0.20 9.72
N LEU A 153 -12.23 0.51 9.34
CA LEU A 153 -12.15 1.84 8.75
C LEU A 153 -12.19 2.90 9.84
N TRP A 154 -11.23 3.82 9.83
CA TRP A 154 -11.22 4.97 10.72
C TRP A 154 -11.99 6.18 10.14
N TYR A 155 -12.62 6.02 8.97
CA TYR A 155 -13.45 7.03 8.29
C TYR A 155 -14.70 6.40 7.66
N SER A 156 -15.69 7.24 7.35
CA SER A 156 -16.92 6.81 6.67
C SER A 156 -16.73 6.66 5.16
N THR A 157 -17.21 5.54 4.60
CA THR A 157 -17.27 5.32 3.15
C THR A 157 -18.15 6.36 2.45
N SER A 158 -19.23 6.83 3.08
CA SER A 158 -20.14 7.83 2.51
C SER A 158 -19.43 9.15 2.23
N GLU A 159 -18.50 9.55 3.11
CA GLU A 159 -17.72 10.78 2.95
C GLU A 159 -16.76 10.70 1.76
N VAL A 160 -16.15 9.53 1.53
CA VAL A 160 -15.28 9.31 0.36
C VAL A 160 -16.09 9.35 -0.94
N ILE A 161 -17.28 8.74 -0.96
CA ILE A 161 -18.18 8.77 -2.11
C ILE A 161 -18.66 10.21 -2.37
N ARG A 162 -18.98 10.96 -1.30
CA ARG A 162 -19.38 12.37 -1.39
C ARG A 162 -18.26 13.25 -1.92
N ALA A 163 -17.03 13.05 -1.46
CA ALA A 163 -15.86 13.75 -2.00
C ALA A 163 -15.69 13.45 -3.50
N LEU A 164 -15.84 12.18 -3.91
CA LEU A 164 -15.76 11.78 -5.30
C LEU A 164 -16.84 12.45 -6.18
N GLN A 165 -18.08 12.52 -5.69
CA GLN A 165 -19.16 13.25 -6.37
C GLN A 165 -18.77 14.72 -6.65
N LEU A 166 -18.20 15.40 -5.65
CA LEU A 166 -17.79 16.81 -5.77
C LEU A 166 -16.61 16.98 -6.73
N PHE A 167 -15.64 16.05 -6.71
CA PHE A 167 -14.54 16.02 -7.68
C PHE A 167 -15.06 15.84 -9.10
N ILE A 168 -15.96 14.88 -9.34
CA ILE A 168 -16.57 14.64 -10.66
C ILE A 168 -17.36 15.86 -11.15
N ALA A 169 -18.10 16.52 -10.26
CA ALA A 169 -18.87 17.73 -10.59
C ALA A 169 -17.97 18.91 -10.98
N SER A 170 -16.78 19.01 -10.38
CA SER A 170 -15.79 20.04 -10.71
C SER A 170 -14.92 19.67 -11.92
N GLY A 171 -15.07 18.45 -12.45
CA GLY A 171 -14.17 17.87 -13.44
C GLY A 171 -14.12 18.62 -14.77
N ASP A 172 -15.25 19.16 -15.26
CA ASP A 172 -15.27 19.86 -16.55
C ASP A 172 -14.42 21.14 -16.54
N GLN A 173 -14.16 21.72 -15.37
CA GLN A 173 -13.33 22.92 -15.21
C GLN A 173 -11.86 22.60 -14.89
N LEU A 174 -11.57 21.41 -14.34
CA LEU A 174 -10.28 21.07 -13.75
C LEU A 174 -9.56 19.89 -14.42
N SER A 175 -10.21 19.20 -15.37
CA SER A 175 -9.68 17.97 -16.02
C SER A 175 -8.35 18.18 -16.74
N GLU A 176 -8.07 19.38 -17.25
CA GLU A 176 -6.78 19.71 -17.87
C GLU A 176 -5.61 19.70 -16.87
N SER A 177 -5.88 19.84 -15.57
CA SER A 177 -4.85 19.79 -14.54
C SER A 177 -4.40 18.35 -14.28
N ASN A 178 -3.10 18.09 -14.47
CA ASN A 178 -2.51 16.78 -14.20
C ASN A 178 -2.67 16.35 -12.74
N THR A 179 -2.54 17.28 -11.78
CA THR A 179 -2.70 16.96 -10.35
C THR A 179 -4.15 16.65 -10.02
N PHE A 180 -5.11 17.36 -10.62
CA PHE A 180 -6.53 17.04 -10.46
C PHE A 180 -6.85 15.66 -11.04
N SER A 181 -6.36 15.35 -12.25
CA SER A 181 -6.53 14.03 -12.86
C SER A 181 -5.93 12.91 -12.01
N TYR A 182 -4.77 13.15 -11.40
CA TYR A 182 -4.16 12.21 -10.45
C TYR A 182 -5.06 11.95 -9.23
N ASP A 183 -5.50 13.02 -8.57
CA ASP A 183 -6.32 12.94 -7.35
C ASP A 183 -7.69 12.32 -7.64
N LEU A 184 -8.27 12.62 -8.81
CA LEU A 184 -9.53 12.02 -9.26
C LEU A 184 -9.39 10.50 -9.47
N VAL A 185 -8.31 10.05 -10.11
CA VAL A 185 -8.03 8.61 -10.27
C VAL A 185 -7.84 7.95 -8.91
N ASP A 186 -7.07 8.56 -8.00
CA ASP A 186 -6.81 7.98 -6.68
C ASP A 186 -8.08 7.89 -5.82
N LEU A 187 -8.91 8.94 -5.82
CA LEU A 187 -10.14 9.00 -5.06
C LEU A 187 -11.20 8.03 -5.61
N THR A 188 -11.32 7.93 -6.94
CA THR A 188 -12.20 6.96 -7.60
C THR A 188 -11.77 5.53 -7.28
N ARG A 189 -10.47 5.25 -7.41
CA ARG A 189 -9.88 3.96 -7.05
C ARG A 189 -10.16 3.62 -5.59
N GLN A 190 -10.09 4.60 -4.70
CA GLN A 190 -10.35 4.41 -3.28
C GLN A 190 -11.81 4.04 -3.00
N ALA A 191 -12.76 4.77 -3.57
CA ALA A 191 -14.18 4.47 -3.41
C ALA A 191 -14.52 3.08 -3.94
N LEU A 192 -14.01 2.73 -5.12
CA LEU A 192 -14.22 1.41 -5.74
C LEU A 192 -13.52 0.27 -4.99
N ALA A 193 -12.36 0.51 -4.39
CA ALA A 193 -11.72 -0.49 -3.52
C ALA A 193 -12.58 -0.82 -2.29
N LYS A 194 -13.30 0.16 -1.74
CA LYS A 194 -14.25 -0.09 -0.64
C LYS A 194 -15.49 -0.86 -1.09
N TYR A 195 -16.02 -0.51 -2.26
CA TYR A 195 -17.08 -1.30 -2.87
C TYR A 195 -16.64 -2.75 -3.13
N ALA A 196 -15.41 -2.97 -3.61
CA ALA A 196 -14.84 -4.31 -3.80
C ALA A 196 -14.80 -5.11 -2.49
N ASN A 197 -14.42 -4.47 -1.37
CA ASN A 197 -14.41 -5.11 -0.06
C ASN A 197 -15.82 -5.59 0.35
N GLN A 198 -16.82 -4.75 0.19
CA GLN A 198 -18.23 -5.10 0.49
C GLN A 198 -18.71 -6.24 -0.41
N LEU A 199 -18.41 -6.16 -1.70
CA LEU A 199 -18.80 -7.19 -2.67
C LEU A 199 -18.17 -8.55 -2.36
N PHE A 200 -16.91 -8.57 -1.94
CA PHE A 200 -16.23 -9.81 -1.54
C PHE A 200 -16.85 -10.44 -0.28
N VAL A 201 -17.17 -9.63 0.74
CA VAL A 201 -17.88 -10.11 1.94
C VAL A 201 -19.20 -10.77 1.53
N LYS A 202 -19.95 -10.13 0.63
CA LYS A 202 -21.18 -10.67 0.05
C LYS A 202 -20.98 -11.98 -0.74
N VAL A 203 -19.83 -12.18 -1.39
CA VAL A 203 -19.48 -13.48 -2.02
C VAL A 203 -19.26 -14.55 -0.95
N VAL A 204 -18.55 -14.21 0.11
CA VAL A 204 -18.27 -15.10 1.24
C VAL A 204 -19.56 -15.53 1.94
N GLU A 205 -20.44 -14.60 2.27
CA GLU A 205 -21.73 -14.88 2.90
C GLU A 205 -22.59 -15.82 2.04
N ALA A 206 -22.65 -15.56 0.73
CA ALA A 206 -23.35 -16.44 -0.20
C ALA A 206 -22.74 -17.86 -0.22
N TYR A 207 -21.41 -17.98 -0.14
CA TYR A 207 -20.75 -19.29 -0.06
C TYR A 207 -21.07 -20.01 1.25
N GLN A 208 -21.11 -19.30 2.38
CA GLN A 208 -21.50 -19.85 3.68
C GLN A 208 -22.96 -20.33 3.70
N LEU A 209 -23.84 -19.65 2.98
CA LEU A 209 -25.25 -20.03 2.80
C LEU A 209 -25.46 -21.14 1.75
N GLY A 210 -24.42 -21.54 1.02
CA GLY A 210 -24.51 -22.54 -0.04
C GLY A 210 -25.22 -22.02 -1.31
N ASP A 211 -25.34 -20.71 -1.48
CA ASP A 211 -26.01 -20.11 -2.64
C ASP A 211 -25.06 -20.02 -3.85
N LEU A 212 -25.06 -21.08 -4.66
CA LEU A 212 -24.25 -21.18 -5.88
C LEU A 212 -24.51 -20.04 -6.87
N HIS A 213 -25.76 -19.61 -7.02
CA HIS A 213 -26.13 -18.56 -7.97
C HIS A 213 -25.57 -17.21 -7.51
N ALA A 214 -25.77 -16.86 -6.23
CA ALA A 214 -25.25 -15.61 -5.67
C ALA A 214 -23.71 -15.58 -5.66
N VAL A 215 -23.03 -16.69 -5.32
CA VAL A 215 -21.57 -16.76 -5.42
C VAL A 215 -21.10 -16.52 -6.85
N THR A 216 -21.70 -17.19 -7.84
CA THR A 216 -21.31 -17.07 -9.25
C THR A 216 -21.51 -15.64 -9.75
N HIS A 217 -22.70 -15.08 -9.53
CA HIS A 217 -23.04 -13.74 -9.97
C HIS A 217 -22.17 -12.65 -9.32
N ARG A 218 -22.01 -12.70 -7.99
CA ARG A 218 -21.23 -11.70 -7.23
C ARG A 218 -19.72 -11.81 -7.54
N SER A 219 -19.21 -13.03 -7.74
CA SER A 219 -17.82 -13.26 -8.17
C SER A 219 -17.54 -12.65 -9.53
N GLN A 220 -18.46 -12.82 -10.50
CA GLN A 220 -18.31 -12.23 -11.83
C GLN A 220 -18.38 -10.70 -11.80
N LYS A 221 -19.27 -10.13 -10.96
CA LYS A 221 -19.32 -8.68 -10.69
C LYS A 221 -18.00 -8.18 -10.10
N PHE A 222 -17.37 -8.93 -9.19
CA PHE A 222 -16.07 -8.58 -8.61
C PHE A 222 -14.96 -8.59 -9.66
N LEU A 223 -14.90 -9.59 -10.53
CA LEU A 223 -13.89 -9.65 -11.59
C LEU A 223 -14.06 -8.50 -12.60
N SER A 224 -15.31 -8.17 -12.98
CA SER A 224 -15.58 -6.99 -13.82
C SER A 224 -15.13 -5.68 -13.15
N LEU A 225 -15.32 -5.55 -11.83
CA LEU A 225 -14.83 -4.40 -11.08
C LEU A 225 -13.29 -4.30 -11.10
N VAL A 226 -12.58 -5.43 -11.03
CA VAL A 226 -11.10 -5.45 -11.13
C VAL A 226 -10.63 -4.95 -12.50
N GLU A 227 -11.29 -5.36 -13.57
CA GLU A 227 -10.98 -4.89 -14.94
C GLU A 227 -11.28 -3.40 -15.12
N ASP A 228 -12.40 -2.93 -14.56
CA ASP A 228 -12.77 -1.52 -14.57
C ASP A 228 -11.79 -0.66 -13.76
N LEU A 229 -11.33 -1.17 -12.61
CA LEU A 229 -10.28 -0.54 -11.82
C LEU A 229 -8.95 -0.46 -12.58
N ASP A 230 -8.56 -1.52 -13.29
CA ASP A 230 -7.35 -1.50 -14.12
C ASP A 230 -7.46 -0.42 -15.22
N THR A 231 -8.64 -0.31 -15.84
CA THR A 231 -8.95 0.73 -16.85
C THR A 231 -8.85 2.14 -16.26
N LEU A 232 -9.37 2.35 -15.06
CA LEU A 232 -9.25 3.63 -14.34
C LEU A 232 -7.78 3.99 -14.08
N LEU A 233 -6.99 3.04 -13.59
CA LEU A 233 -5.57 3.26 -13.30
C LEU A 233 -4.77 3.56 -14.57
N ALA A 234 -5.16 3.01 -15.72
CA ALA A 234 -4.52 3.29 -17.00
C ALA A 234 -4.63 4.77 -17.43
N CYS A 235 -5.57 5.53 -16.85
CA CYS A 235 -5.85 6.92 -17.23
C CYS A 235 -4.79 7.92 -16.74
N HIS A 236 -3.79 7.53 -15.94
CA HIS A 236 -2.76 8.46 -15.48
C HIS A 236 -1.39 7.79 -15.25
N ASP A 237 -0.29 8.41 -15.72
CA ASP A 237 1.09 7.89 -15.70
C ASP A 237 1.56 7.43 -14.31
N GLY A 238 1.04 8.06 -13.26
CA GLY A 238 1.32 7.75 -11.85
C GLY A 238 0.86 6.38 -11.36
N PHE A 239 0.01 5.67 -12.11
CA PHE A 239 -0.58 4.37 -11.73
C PHE A 239 -0.26 3.23 -12.70
N LEU A 240 0.83 3.35 -13.47
CA LEU A 240 1.22 2.33 -14.45
C LEU A 240 2.31 1.40 -13.93
N LEU A 241 2.19 0.10 -14.23
CA LEU A 241 3.24 -0.90 -13.95
C LEU A 241 4.42 -0.76 -14.91
N GLY A 242 4.18 -0.42 -16.18
CA GLY A 242 5.20 -0.38 -17.22
C GLY A 242 6.42 0.46 -16.85
N PRO A 243 6.29 1.72 -16.40
CA PRO A 243 7.44 2.54 -16.06
C PRO A 243 8.25 2.00 -14.88
N TRP A 244 7.67 1.17 -13.99
CA TRP A 244 8.42 0.49 -12.92
C TRP A 244 9.32 -0.59 -13.51
N LEU A 245 8.76 -1.47 -14.35
CA LEU A 245 9.51 -2.57 -14.97
C LEU A 245 10.56 -2.06 -15.95
N GLU A 246 10.24 -1.05 -16.77
CA GLU A 246 11.21 -0.44 -17.68
C GLU A 246 12.35 0.25 -16.93
N SER A 247 12.07 0.93 -15.81
CA SER A 247 13.13 1.55 -15.00
C SER A 247 14.10 0.51 -14.43
N ALA A 248 13.61 -0.65 -14.00
CA ALA A 248 14.46 -1.73 -13.52
C ALA A 248 15.33 -2.29 -14.65
N LYS A 249 14.75 -2.51 -15.83
CA LYS A 249 15.47 -3.02 -17.01
C LYS A 249 16.55 -2.07 -17.50
N GLN A 250 16.34 -0.76 -17.42
CA GLN A 250 17.32 0.26 -17.84
C GLN A 250 18.60 0.26 -17.00
N LEU A 251 18.58 -0.31 -15.79
CA LEU A 251 19.77 -0.43 -14.94
C LEU A 251 20.69 -1.59 -15.36
N ALA A 252 20.22 -2.50 -16.22
CA ALA A 252 20.97 -3.68 -16.62
C ALA A 252 22.04 -3.36 -17.66
N GLN A 253 23.19 -4.04 -17.57
CA GLN A 253 24.31 -3.91 -18.52
C GLN A 253 24.26 -4.96 -19.64
N ASN A 254 23.46 -6.02 -19.47
CA ASN A 254 23.30 -7.10 -20.44
C ASN A 254 21.91 -7.76 -20.30
N ASP A 255 21.56 -8.64 -21.23
CA ASP A 255 20.23 -9.27 -21.29
C ASP A 255 19.92 -10.20 -20.11
N GLU A 256 20.94 -10.85 -19.54
CA GLU A 256 20.78 -11.69 -18.36
C GLU A 256 20.41 -10.84 -17.14
N GLN A 257 21.14 -9.75 -16.90
CA GLN A 257 20.80 -8.76 -15.88
C GLN A 257 19.44 -8.13 -16.12
N LYS A 258 19.07 -7.87 -17.38
CA LYS A 258 17.76 -7.29 -17.73
C LYS A 258 16.62 -8.20 -17.29
N LYS A 259 16.73 -9.51 -17.56
CA LYS A 259 15.77 -10.52 -17.07
C LYS A 259 15.76 -10.58 -15.56
N GLN A 260 16.93 -10.60 -14.91
CA GLN A 260 17.02 -10.64 -13.45
C GLN A 260 16.42 -9.40 -12.79
N PHE A 261 16.64 -8.21 -13.34
CA PHE A 261 16.15 -6.96 -12.77
C PHE A 261 14.64 -6.80 -12.97
N GLU A 262 14.11 -7.24 -14.11
CA GLU A 262 12.66 -7.33 -14.29
C GLU A 262 12.03 -8.32 -13.31
N TRP A 263 12.62 -9.51 -13.15
CA TRP A 263 12.18 -10.49 -12.17
C TRP A 263 12.21 -9.93 -10.73
N ASN A 264 13.29 -9.24 -10.34
CA ASN A 264 13.41 -8.58 -9.03
C ASN A 264 12.28 -7.54 -8.84
N ALA A 265 12.03 -6.72 -9.86
CA ALA A 265 11.02 -5.67 -9.83
C ALA A 265 9.59 -6.22 -9.71
N ARG A 266 9.28 -7.32 -10.43
CA ARG A 266 8.01 -8.04 -10.32
C ARG A 266 7.85 -8.67 -8.93
N THR A 267 8.91 -9.30 -8.45
CA THR A 267 8.94 -10.05 -7.19
C THR A 267 8.74 -9.13 -5.98
N GLN A 268 9.40 -7.97 -5.94
CA GLN A 268 9.31 -7.02 -4.83
C GLN A 268 7.88 -6.51 -4.58
N ILE A 269 7.08 -6.35 -5.63
CA ILE A 269 5.71 -5.83 -5.51
C ILE A 269 4.64 -6.93 -5.38
N THR A 270 5.05 -8.20 -5.41
CA THR A 270 4.16 -9.36 -5.36
C THR A 270 4.59 -10.33 -4.25
N MET A 271 5.28 -11.41 -4.59
CA MET A 271 5.51 -12.55 -3.72
C MET A 271 6.75 -12.43 -2.83
N TRP A 272 7.59 -11.39 -2.98
CA TRP A 272 8.87 -11.31 -2.26
C TRP A 272 9.70 -12.59 -2.46
N PHE A 273 10.49 -13.04 -1.48
CA PHE A 273 11.40 -14.17 -1.62
C PHE A 273 11.06 -15.20 -0.54
N ASP A 274 10.88 -16.49 -0.90
CA ASP A 274 10.71 -17.68 0.00
C ASP A 274 9.47 -18.60 -0.20
N ASN A 275 8.81 -18.62 -1.36
CA ASN A 275 7.65 -19.51 -1.54
C ASN A 275 8.00 -20.98 -1.88
N THR A 276 7.02 -21.88 -1.69
CA THR A 276 7.07 -23.30 -2.08
C THR A 276 5.95 -23.60 -3.09
N GLU A 277 5.82 -24.84 -3.56
CA GLU A 277 4.72 -25.22 -4.47
C GLU A 277 3.33 -24.99 -3.86
N GLU A 278 3.19 -25.11 -2.53
CA GLU A 278 1.89 -25.01 -1.83
C GLU A 278 1.80 -23.79 -0.90
N GLU A 279 2.88 -23.08 -0.64
CA GLU A 279 2.90 -22.00 0.35
C GLU A 279 3.47 -20.72 -0.26
N ALA A 280 2.68 -19.66 -0.21
CA ALA A 280 3.12 -18.33 -0.58
C ALA A 280 4.05 -17.74 0.51
N SER A 281 4.87 -16.76 0.12
CA SER A 281 5.79 -16.09 1.03
C SER A 281 5.10 -15.51 2.27
N LEU A 282 5.83 -15.45 3.39
CA LEU A 282 5.40 -14.70 4.57
C LEU A 282 5.30 -13.19 4.29
N LEU A 283 6.07 -12.69 3.33
CA LEU A 283 6.08 -11.29 2.90
C LEU A 283 5.25 -11.06 1.62
N ARG A 284 4.47 -12.04 1.18
CA ARG A 284 3.59 -11.89 0.01
C ARG A 284 2.71 -10.63 0.14
N ASP A 285 2.59 -9.92 -0.96
CA ASP A 285 1.85 -8.67 -1.11
C ASP A 285 2.28 -7.55 -0.14
N TYR A 286 3.40 -7.67 0.56
CA TYR A 286 3.90 -6.59 1.42
C TYR A 286 4.23 -5.33 0.62
N GLY A 287 4.80 -5.51 -0.57
CA GLY A 287 5.09 -4.45 -1.53
C GLY A 287 3.97 -4.14 -2.53
N ASN A 288 2.73 -4.55 -2.27
CA ASN A 288 1.62 -4.45 -3.24
C ASN A 288 1.42 -3.03 -3.83
N LYS A 289 0.84 -2.98 -5.03
CA LYS A 289 0.57 -1.74 -5.77
C LYS A 289 -0.81 -1.78 -6.42
N TYR A 290 -1.49 -0.63 -6.48
CA TYR A 290 -2.60 -0.42 -7.42
C TYR A 290 -2.06 0.16 -8.72
N TRP A 291 -1.56 -0.70 -9.59
CA TRP A 291 -1.10 -0.30 -10.91
C TRP A 291 -1.88 -1.02 -12.02
N SER A 292 -2.20 -0.29 -13.08
CA SER A 292 -2.70 -0.89 -14.31
C SER A 292 -1.68 -1.88 -14.86
N GLY A 293 -2.18 -2.99 -15.37
CA GLY A 293 -1.42 -4.19 -15.71
C GLY A 293 -1.26 -5.13 -14.52
N LEU A 294 -0.99 -4.62 -13.32
CA LEU A 294 -0.85 -5.48 -12.13
C LEU A 294 -2.22 -5.96 -11.61
N LEU A 295 -3.25 -5.11 -11.62
CA LEU A 295 -4.60 -5.56 -11.27
C LEU A 295 -5.09 -6.62 -12.25
N ARG A 296 -5.03 -6.35 -13.55
CA ARG A 296 -5.53 -7.25 -14.58
C ARG A 296 -4.73 -8.56 -14.70
N ASP A 297 -3.40 -8.50 -14.69
CA ASP A 297 -2.58 -9.67 -15.04
C ASP A 297 -2.09 -10.45 -13.81
N TYR A 298 -2.20 -9.89 -12.60
CA TYR A 298 -1.76 -10.55 -11.36
C TYR A 298 -2.90 -10.74 -10.35
N TYR A 299 -3.56 -9.67 -9.91
CA TYR A 299 -4.58 -9.77 -8.85
C TYR A 299 -5.90 -10.37 -9.33
N GLY A 300 -6.36 -10.02 -10.53
CA GLY A 300 -7.59 -10.54 -11.13
C GLY A 300 -7.58 -12.06 -11.30
N PRO A 301 -6.56 -12.65 -11.94
CA PRO A 301 -6.45 -14.11 -12.10
C PRO A 301 -6.37 -14.85 -10.76
N ARG A 302 -5.72 -14.26 -9.75
CA ARG A 302 -5.71 -14.81 -8.37
C ARG A 302 -7.10 -14.86 -7.76
N ALA A 303 -7.89 -13.80 -7.91
CA ALA A 303 -9.29 -13.77 -7.45
C ALA A 303 -10.15 -14.77 -8.23
N ALA A 304 -9.96 -14.88 -9.55
CA ALA A 304 -10.70 -15.80 -10.40
C ALA A 304 -10.46 -17.27 -10.00
N ILE A 305 -9.20 -17.65 -9.72
CA ILE A 305 -8.88 -19.00 -9.22
C ILE A 305 -9.58 -19.25 -7.87
N TYR A 306 -9.58 -18.28 -6.96
CA TYR A 306 -10.30 -18.42 -5.69
C TYR A 306 -11.80 -18.66 -5.88
N PHE A 307 -12.47 -17.82 -6.68
CA PHE A 307 -13.91 -17.97 -6.96
C PHE A 307 -14.24 -19.27 -7.68
N LYS A 308 -13.41 -19.70 -8.63
CA LYS A 308 -13.51 -21.02 -9.28
C LYS A 308 -13.57 -22.14 -8.24
N PHE A 309 -12.69 -22.12 -7.22
CA PHE A 309 -12.68 -23.16 -6.19
C PHE A 309 -13.87 -23.06 -5.22
N LEU A 310 -14.40 -21.85 -4.93
CA LEU A 310 -15.64 -21.70 -4.18
C LEU A 310 -16.83 -22.34 -4.92
N ILE A 311 -16.98 -22.01 -6.20
CA ILE A 311 -18.06 -22.54 -7.06
C ILE A 311 -17.98 -24.06 -7.15
N GLN A 312 -16.80 -24.60 -7.48
CA GLN A 312 -16.60 -26.05 -7.57
C GLN A 312 -16.88 -26.78 -6.26
N SER A 313 -16.56 -26.16 -5.11
CA SER A 313 -16.86 -26.72 -3.79
C SER A 313 -18.36 -26.83 -3.54
N LEU A 314 -19.18 -25.89 -4.05
CA LEU A 314 -20.64 -25.93 -3.92
C LEU A 314 -21.25 -26.95 -4.89
N GLU A 315 -20.82 -26.96 -6.15
CA GLU A 315 -21.30 -27.89 -7.17
C GLU A 315 -21.10 -29.36 -6.78
N ARG A 316 -19.96 -29.67 -6.16
CA ARG A 316 -19.57 -31.04 -5.79
C ARG A 316 -19.95 -31.43 -4.37
N SER A 317 -20.27 -30.45 -3.53
CA SER A 317 -20.49 -30.64 -2.09
C SER A 317 -19.32 -31.33 -1.35
N ASP A 318 -18.09 -31.21 -1.85
CA ASP A 318 -16.88 -31.87 -1.33
C ASP A 318 -15.96 -30.92 -0.50
N GLY A 319 -16.41 -29.68 -0.29
CA GLY A 319 -15.68 -28.67 0.48
C GLY A 319 -14.53 -27.99 -0.28
N PHE A 320 -13.97 -26.93 0.29
CA PHE A 320 -12.93 -26.16 -0.39
C PHE A 320 -11.59 -26.90 -0.42
N ARG A 321 -11.10 -27.19 -1.64
CA ARG A 321 -9.86 -27.94 -1.88
C ARG A 321 -8.61 -27.07 -1.73
N LEU A 322 -8.31 -26.71 -0.48
CA LEU A 322 -7.27 -25.73 -0.10
C LEU A 322 -5.90 -26.00 -0.77
N ARG A 323 -5.37 -27.23 -0.68
CA ARG A 323 -4.04 -27.54 -1.24
C ARG A 323 -3.98 -27.34 -2.75
N GLN A 324 -5.02 -27.79 -3.48
CA GLN A 324 -5.08 -27.63 -4.93
C GLN A 324 -5.17 -26.17 -5.32
N TRP A 325 -6.02 -25.41 -4.63
CA TRP A 325 -6.12 -23.96 -4.83
C TRP A 325 -4.78 -23.25 -4.57
N ARG A 326 -4.07 -23.59 -3.49
CA ARG A 326 -2.75 -23.02 -3.19
C ARG A 326 -1.73 -23.30 -4.29
N ARG A 327 -1.67 -24.54 -4.80
CA ARG A 327 -0.78 -24.88 -5.93
C ARG A 327 -1.09 -24.06 -7.17
N GLU A 328 -2.37 -23.93 -7.55
CA GLU A 328 -2.75 -23.11 -8.71
C GLU A 328 -2.39 -21.64 -8.52
N TRP A 329 -2.65 -21.08 -7.33
CA TRP A 329 -2.32 -19.68 -7.02
C TRP A 329 -0.81 -19.43 -7.01
N VAL A 330 -0.02 -20.24 -6.31
CA VAL A 330 1.44 -20.03 -6.24
C VAL A 330 2.07 -20.21 -7.61
N LYS A 331 1.65 -21.22 -8.37
CA LYS A 331 2.08 -21.42 -9.76
C LYS A 331 1.80 -20.19 -10.62
N LEU A 332 0.55 -19.70 -10.61
CA LEU A 332 0.16 -18.48 -11.36
C LEU A 332 1.04 -17.29 -10.99
N THR A 333 1.32 -17.11 -9.69
CA THR A 333 2.16 -15.99 -9.22
C THR A 333 3.59 -16.11 -9.73
N ASN A 334 4.19 -17.30 -9.61
CA ASN A 334 5.55 -17.56 -10.06
C ASN A 334 5.68 -17.42 -11.59
N GLU A 335 4.68 -17.87 -12.35
CA GLU A 335 4.62 -17.68 -13.80
C GLU A 335 4.57 -16.19 -14.16
N TRP A 336 3.78 -15.39 -13.46
CA TRP A 336 3.72 -13.93 -13.69
C TRP A 336 5.05 -13.23 -13.36
N GLN A 337 5.74 -13.64 -12.29
CA GLN A 337 7.04 -13.10 -11.91
C GLN A 337 8.14 -13.45 -12.92
N ASN A 338 8.09 -14.66 -13.48
CA ASN A 338 9.02 -15.14 -14.51
C ASN A 338 8.67 -14.64 -15.92
N GLY A 339 7.49 -14.05 -16.10
CA GLY A 339 7.02 -13.53 -17.38
C GLY A 339 7.76 -12.28 -17.85
N SER A 340 7.67 -12.02 -19.15
CA SER A 340 8.28 -10.86 -19.84
C SER A 340 7.24 -9.99 -20.55
N ASN A 341 5.98 -10.07 -20.11
CA ASN A 341 4.87 -9.30 -20.69
C ASN A 341 5.20 -7.80 -20.67
N ILE A 342 4.95 -7.13 -21.79
CA ILE A 342 5.18 -5.70 -21.95
C ILE A 342 3.96 -4.94 -21.45
N PHE A 343 4.19 -3.91 -20.63
CA PHE A 343 3.14 -3.06 -20.07
C PHE A 343 3.29 -1.62 -20.57
N PRO A 344 2.17 -0.90 -20.79
CA PRO A 344 2.23 0.50 -21.22
C PRO A 344 3.03 1.38 -20.26
N THR A 345 3.85 2.27 -20.83
CA THR A 345 4.63 3.27 -20.09
C THR A 345 4.01 4.66 -20.10
N LYS A 346 2.90 4.81 -20.82
CA LYS A 346 2.13 6.04 -20.98
C LYS A 346 0.66 5.77 -20.75
N SER A 347 0.00 6.71 -20.10
CA SER A 347 -1.42 6.62 -19.79
C SER A 347 -2.27 6.67 -21.05
N ALA A 348 -3.42 6.02 -20.97
CA ALA A 348 -4.43 6.02 -22.01
C ALA A 348 -5.81 6.15 -21.38
N GLY A 349 -6.72 6.85 -22.07
CA GLY A 349 -8.08 7.09 -21.59
C GLY A 349 -8.24 8.43 -20.88
N ASP A 350 -9.49 8.78 -20.63
CA ASP A 350 -9.90 10.03 -20.00
C ASP A 350 -10.33 9.75 -18.55
N ALA A 351 -9.56 10.28 -17.60
CA ALA A 351 -9.77 10.06 -16.18
C ALA A 351 -11.16 10.50 -15.72
N LEU A 352 -11.69 11.61 -16.24
CA LEU A 352 -12.98 12.15 -15.84
C LEU A 352 -14.15 11.29 -16.34
N ASN A 353 -14.14 10.95 -17.63
CA ASN A 353 -15.16 10.13 -18.26
C ASN A 353 -15.19 8.72 -17.68
N VAL A 354 -14.02 8.13 -17.44
CA VAL A 354 -13.92 6.82 -16.78
C VAL A 354 -14.44 6.92 -15.34
N SER A 355 -14.02 7.92 -14.57
CA SER A 355 -14.50 8.10 -13.19
C SER A 355 -16.01 8.31 -13.11
N ARG A 356 -16.60 9.12 -14.00
CA ARG A 356 -18.07 9.29 -14.14
C ARG A 356 -18.78 7.99 -14.40
N ARG A 357 -18.30 7.21 -15.38
CA ARG A 357 -18.89 5.92 -15.74
C ARG A 357 -18.86 4.95 -14.57
N LEU A 358 -17.73 4.84 -13.88
CA LEU A 358 -17.57 3.91 -12.77
C LEU A 358 -18.33 4.35 -11.52
N TYR A 359 -18.39 5.65 -11.26
CA TYR A 359 -19.23 6.23 -10.22
C TYR A 359 -20.70 5.83 -10.44
N LYS A 360 -21.22 6.06 -11.64
CA LYS A 360 -22.59 5.66 -12.00
C LYS A 360 -22.82 4.15 -11.88
N LYS A 361 -21.88 3.35 -12.38
CA LYS A 361 -21.98 1.88 -12.41
C LYS A 361 -22.00 1.23 -11.02
N TYR A 362 -21.27 1.77 -10.06
CA TYR A 362 -21.03 1.10 -8.78
C TYR A 362 -21.47 1.86 -7.54
N LEU A 363 -21.61 3.20 -7.61
CA LEU A 363 -21.73 4.07 -6.43
C LEU A 363 -22.96 4.98 -6.42
N GLU A 364 -23.59 5.26 -7.57
CA GLU A 364 -24.76 6.17 -7.69
C GLU A 364 -26.08 5.47 -7.38
N GLU A 365 -26.30 4.30 -7.99
CA GLU A 365 -27.45 3.43 -7.73
C GLU A 365 -26.92 2.11 -7.20
N PRO A 366 -26.53 2.05 -5.94
CA PRO A 366 -26.13 0.77 -5.43
C PRO A 366 -27.43 0.01 -5.18
N ASP A 367 -27.66 -1.02 -6.01
CA ASP A 367 -28.82 -1.92 -6.01
C ASP A 367 -29.63 -1.83 -4.71
N SER A 368 -30.85 -1.32 -4.83
CA SER A 368 -31.80 -0.94 -3.78
C SER A 368 -32.30 -2.08 -2.88
N HIS A 369 -31.47 -3.10 -2.65
CA HIS A 369 -31.78 -4.25 -1.79
C HIS A 369 -30.70 -4.65 -0.78
N ASP A 370 -29.50 -4.05 -0.72
CA ASP A 370 -28.51 -4.48 0.28
C ASP A 370 -27.61 -3.32 0.82
N PHE A 371 -28.21 -2.34 1.52
CA PHE A 371 -27.51 -1.38 2.39
C PHE A 371 -27.85 -1.57 3.86
#